data_AF-A0A016S5R4-F1
#
_entry.id   AF-A0A016S5R4-F1
#
_cell.length_a   1.000
_cell.length_b   1.000
_cell.length_c   1.000
_cell.angle_alpha   90.00
_cell.angle_beta   90.00
_cell.angle_gamma   90.00
#
_symmetry.space_group_name_H-M   'P 1'
#
loop_
_entity.id
_entity.type
_entity.pdbx_description
1 polymer ?
#
loop_
_entity_poly.entity_id
_entity_poly.type
_entity_poly.pdbx_seq_one_letter_code
_entity_poly.pdbx_strand_id
1 'polypeptide(L)'
;MFSAGLLVAFCLFSITTQEKCDNTNTKFMYVPLDEEVRSHLTTTLSAVSFQTRFNTMINFSYDCELEDAANLADMDENAVRQAFPNLSFTMKKFERPYEVGKDAFMKEAAQEMSKELGGKSKFGCMYSELEDDKKYQLICLFA
;
A
#
# COMPACT_ATOMS: atom_id res chain seq x y z
N MET A 1 -13.69 51.69 16.56
CA MET A 1 -13.54 50.87 17.78
C MET A 1 -13.74 49.41 17.38
N PHE A 2 -12.83 48.56 17.88
CA PHE A 2 -12.61 47.12 17.68
C PHE A 2 -13.91 46.26 17.72
N SER A 3 -14.05 45.11 17.05
CA SER A 3 -13.23 43.88 17.06
C SER A 3 -13.60 43.01 15.82
N ALA A 4 -12.66 42.35 15.12
CA ALA A 4 -12.09 41.02 15.42
C ALA A 4 -13.18 39.97 15.82
N GLY A 5 -13.27 38.79 15.22
CA GLY A 5 -12.28 38.09 14.42
C GLY A 5 -12.82 36.89 13.65
N LEU A 6 -12.03 36.61 12.63
CA LEU A 6 -11.84 35.40 11.86
C LEU A 6 -11.86 34.14 12.77
N LEU A 7 -12.76 33.19 12.49
CA LEU A 7 -12.61 31.80 12.95
C LEU A 7 -12.36 30.94 11.72
N VAL A 8 -11.07 30.78 11.41
CA VAL A 8 -10.60 29.76 10.47
C VAL A 8 -10.84 28.41 11.13
N ALA A 9 -11.81 27.65 10.63
CA ALA A 9 -11.91 26.24 10.91
C ALA A 9 -10.79 25.53 10.13
N PHE A 10 -9.58 25.52 10.72
CA PHE A 10 -8.53 24.60 10.32
C PHE A 10 -9.02 23.20 10.68
N CYS A 11 -9.57 22.47 9.72
CA CYS A 11 -9.75 21.03 9.86
C CYS A 11 -8.37 20.43 10.15
N LEU A 12 -8.25 19.88 11.35
CA LEU A 12 -7.11 19.13 11.85
C LEU A 12 -6.65 18.18 10.75
N PHE A 13 -5.51 18.47 10.12
CA PHE A 13 -4.74 17.44 9.46
C PHE A 13 -4.32 16.50 10.60
N SER A 14 -5.09 15.44 10.81
CA SER A 14 -4.58 14.25 11.47
C SER A 14 -3.42 13.79 10.61
N ILE A 15 -2.22 14.28 10.93
CA ILE A 15 -0.97 13.70 10.47
C ILE A 15 -0.99 12.31 11.06
N THR A 16 -1.58 11.36 10.34
CA THR A 16 -1.38 9.94 10.57
C THR A 16 0.09 9.72 10.27
N THR A 17 0.94 9.89 11.28
CA THR A 17 2.30 9.38 11.26
C THR A 17 2.15 7.87 11.03
N GLN A 18 2.30 7.44 9.78
CA GLN A 18 2.35 6.03 9.46
C GLN A 18 3.54 5.46 10.20
N GLU A 19 3.31 4.37 10.94
CA GLU A 19 4.37 3.64 11.61
C GLU A 19 5.45 3.30 10.56
N LYS A 20 6.70 3.64 10.85
CA LYS A 20 7.82 3.22 10.00
C LYS A 20 7.96 1.71 10.19
N CYS A 21 7.93 0.96 9.09
CA CYS A 21 8.13 -0.48 9.18
C CYS A 21 9.57 -0.74 9.61
N ASP A 22 9.72 -1.28 10.83
CA ASP A 22 11.01 -1.70 11.37
C ASP A 22 11.24 -3.17 11.01
N ASN A 23 12.08 -3.38 10.01
CA ASN A 23 12.41 -4.72 9.54
C ASN A 23 13.62 -5.34 10.23
N THR A 24 14.16 -4.71 11.29
CA THR A 24 15.35 -5.23 11.99
C THR A 24 15.09 -6.53 12.74
N ASN A 25 13.81 -6.85 13.02
CA ASN A 25 13.40 -8.07 13.72
C ASN A 25 12.86 -9.16 12.79
N THR A 26 12.86 -8.92 11.48
CA THR A 26 12.33 -9.89 10.51
C THR A 26 13.43 -10.84 10.06
N LYS A 27 13.05 -12.04 9.62
CA LYS A 27 14.02 -13.04 9.14
C LYS A 27 14.66 -12.67 7.79
N PHE A 28 14.16 -11.63 7.13
CA PHE A 28 14.51 -11.25 5.77
C PHE A 28 14.86 -9.77 5.77
N MET A 29 16.14 -9.42 5.59
CA MET A 29 16.53 -8.02 5.46
C MET A 29 16.11 -7.50 4.08
N TYR A 30 15.30 -6.44 4.06
CA TYR A 30 14.90 -5.74 2.84
C TYR A 30 15.01 -4.22 3.03
N VAL A 31 14.71 -3.42 2.01
CA VAL A 31 14.59 -1.97 2.16
C VAL A 31 13.10 -1.63 2.22
N PRO A 32 12.60 -1.09 3.35
CA PRO A 32 11.19 -0.76 3.46
C PRO A 32 10.76 0.25 2.42
N LEU A 33 9.48 0.21 2.03
CA LEU A 33 8.95 1.22 1.11
C LEU A 33 9.06 2.61 1.72
N ASP A 34 9.52 3.54 0.90
CA ASP A 34 9.57 4.96 1.25
C ASP A 34 8.19 5.46 1.71
N GLU A 35 8.19 6.29 2.75
CA GLU A 35 6.97 6.83 3.38
C GLU A 35 6.07 7.55 2.37
N GLU A 36 6.66 8.26 1.40
CA GLU A 36 5.92 8.93 0.34
C GLU A 36 5.14 7.93 -0.52
N VAL A 37 5.76 6.80 -0.89
CA VAL A 37 5.11 5.76 -1.69
C VAL A 37 4.02 5.07 -0.88
N ARG A 38 4.28 4.74 0.40
CA ARG A 38 3.27 4.15 1.30
C ARG A 38 2.06 5.07 1.48
N SER A 39 2.30 6.36 1.71
CA SER A 39 1.26 7.39 1.83
C SER A 39 0.47 7.55 0.54
N HIS A 40 1.15 7.58 -0.60
CA HIS A 40 0.52 7.66 -1.92
C HIS A 40 -0.39 6.44 -2.17
N LEU A 41 0.12 5.23 -2.02
CA LEU A 41 -0.65 3.99 -2.20
C LEU A 41 -1.86 3.94 -1.27
N THR A 42 -1.68 4.29 0.00
CA THR A 42 -2.77 4.30 1.00
C THR A 42 -3.89 5.26 0.58
N THR A 43 -3.52 6.47 0.16
CA THR A 43 -4.45 7.51 -0.28
C THR A 43 -5.17 7.08 -1.55
N THR A 44 -4.43 6.60 -2.56
CA THR A 44 -5.00 6.20 -3.84
C THR A 44 -5.94 5.00 -3.69
N LEU A 45 -5.52 3.94 -3.00
CA LEU A 45 -6.36 2.76 -2.74
C LEU A 45 -7.66 3.15 -2.02
N SER A 46 -7.58 4.01 -1.00
CA SER A 46 -8.76 4.48 -0.28
C SER A 46 -9.69 5.32 -1.17
N ALA A 47 -9.12 6.22 -1.98
CA ALA A 47 -9.90 7.08 -2.87
C ALA A 47 -10.63 6.31 -3.98
N VAL A 48 -10.04 5.22 -4.48
CA VAL A 48 -10.59 4.45 -5.62
C VAL A 48 -11.41 3.22 -5.17
N SER A 49 -11.38 2.86 -3.89
CA SER A 49 -12.08 1.71 -3.35
C SER A 49 -13.54 2.02 -2.99
N PHE A 50 -14.33 2.23 -4.03
CA PHE A 50 -15.78 2.29 -3.90
C PHE A 50 -16.40 0.91 -4.10
N GLN A 51 -16.89 0.29 -3.03
CA GLN A 51 -17.65 -0.95 -3.17
C GLN A 51 -19.12 -0.65 -3.50
N THR A 52 -19.46 -0.89 -4.77
CA THR A 52 -20.81 -0.66 -5.33
C THR A 52 -21.93 -1.43 -4.64
N ARG A 53 -21.63 -2.54 -3.96
CA ARG A 53 -22.63 -3.35 -3.26
C ARG A 53 -23.10 -2.78 -1.92
N PHE A 54 -22.32 -1.91 -1.28
CA PHE A 54 -22.63 -1.38 0.06
C PHE A 54 -22.54 0.14 0.15
N ASN A 55 -22.30 0.84 -0.97
CA ASN A 55 -22.12 2.30 -0.99
C ASN A 55 -21.09 2.78 0.05
N THR A 56 -20.09 1.94 0.34
CA THR A 56 -19.12 2.13 1.41
C THR A 56 -17.74 2.29 0.81
N MET A 57 -17.07 3.37 1.17
CA MET A 57 -15.65 3.59 0.88
C MET A 57 -14.83 2.75 1.86
N ILE A 58 -13.83 2.04 1.34
CA ILE A 58 -12.89 1.30 2.20
C ILE A 58 -11.72 2.21 2.52
N ASN A 59 -11.49 2.46 3.80
CA ASN A 59 -10.27 3.10 4.24
C ASN A 59 -9.19 2.04 4.34
N PHE A 60 -8.23 2.09 3.44
CA PHE A 60 -7.05 1.23 3.49
C PHE A 60 -6.06 1.76 4.52
N SER A 61 -5.45 0.84 5.26
CA SER A 61 -4.36 1.11 6.19
C SER A 61 -3.14 0.28 5.81
N TYR A 62 -1.97 0.91 5.86
CA TYR A 62 -0.70 0.23 5.60
C TYR A 62 -0.33 -0.63 6.82
N ASP A 63 0.05 -1.89 6.60
CA ASP A 63 0.38 -2.86 7.65
C ASP A 63 1.77 -3.45 7.38
N CYS A 64 2.69 -3.27 8.32
CA CYS A 64 4.10 -3.66 8.17
C CYS A 64 4.30 -5.19 8.15
N GLU A 65 3.45 -5.97 8.83
CA GLU A 65 3.52 -7.43 8.76
C GLU A 65 3.15 -7.92 7.35
N LEU A 66 2.21 -7.24 6.69
CA LEU A 66 1.89 -7.48 5.28
C LEU A 66 3.02 -7.03 4.34
N GLU A 67 3.77 -5.98 4.68
CA GLU A 67 4.96 -5.56 3.93
C GLU A 67 6.08 -6.60 4.06
N ASP A 68 6.36 -7.10 5.26
CA ASP A 68 7.33 -8.18 5.49
C ASP A 68 6.98 -9.42 4.67
N ALA A 69 5.70 -9.80 4.69
CA ALA A 69 5.18 -10.92 3.92
C ALA A 69 5.24 -10.67 2.41
N ALA A 70 4.98 -9.43 1.95
CA ALA A 70 5.07 -9.06 0.54
C ALA A 70 6.52 -9.13 0.01
N ASN A 71 7.51 -8.75 0.81
CA ASN A 71 8.92 -8.83 0.45
C ASN A 71 9.39 -10.29 0.28
N LEU A 72 8.80 -11.24 1.01
CA LEU A 72 9.04 -12.66 0.80
C LEU A 72 8.27 -13.22 -0.41
N ALA A 73 7.15 -12.60 -0.78
CA ALA A 73 6.27 -13.05 -1.86
C ALA A 73 6.91 -12.95 -3.25
N ASP A 74 7.94 -12.11 -3.42
CA ASP A 74 8.71 -12.04 -4.67
C ASP A 74 9.35 -13.39 -5.04
N MET A 75 9.67 -14.19 -4.03
CA MET A 75 10.29 -15.49 -4.20
C MET A 75 9.23 -16.58 -4.46
N ASP A 76 8.24 -16.70 -3.57
CA ASP A 76 7.19 -17.73 -3.62
C ASP A 76 6.04 -17.43 -2.64
N GLU A 77 4.79 -17.41 -3.12
CA GLU A 77 3.60 -17.26 -2.26
C GLU A 77 3.51 -18.38 -1.20
N ASN A 78 3.94 -19.60 -1.51
CA ASN A 78 3.93 -20.69 -0.54
C ASN A 78 4.94 -20.46 0.58
N ALA A 79 6.08 -19.83 0.29
CA ALA A 79 7.06 -19.44 1.31
C ALA A 79 6.45 -18.41 2.27
N VAL A 80 5.66 -17.47 1.76
CA VAL A 80 4.89 -16.51 2.59
C VAL A 80 3.94 -17.25 3.51
N ARG A 81 3.14 -18.20 2.99
CA ARG A 81 2.19 -18.96 3.81
C ARG A 81 2.86 -19.81 4.88
N GLN A 82 4.09 -20.28 4.65
CA GLN A 82 4.88 -21.01 5.64
C GLN A 82 5.49 -20.09 6.71
N ALA A 83 5.99 -18.92 6.31
CA ALA A 83 6.60 -17.95 7.22
C ALA A 83 5.57 -17.19 8.06
N PHE A 84 4.38 -16.93 7.49
CA PHE A 84 3.27 -16.19 8.09
C PHE A 84 1.98 -17.03 8.11
N PRO A 85 1.96 -18.17 8.83
CA PRO A 85 0.85 -19.13 8.75
C PRO A 85 -0.48 -18.60 9.31
N ASN A 86 -0.43 -17.56 10.14
CA ASN A 86 -1.63 -16.93 10.73
C ASN A 86 -2.19 -15.80 9.86
N LEU A 87 -1.48 -15.41 8.79
CA LEU A 87 -1.84 -14.29 7.96
C LEU A 87 -2.75 -14.76 6.82
N SER A 88 -4.03 -14.37 6.89
CA SER A 88 -4.98 -14.59 5.79
C SER A 88 -4.92 -13.44 4.81
N PHE A 89 -4.29 -13.65 3.64
CA PHE A 89 -4.07 -12.59 2.66
C PHE A 89 -4.52 -12.97 1.25
N THR A 90 -4.74 -11.94 0.42
CA THR A 90 -4.85 -12.03 -1.03
C THR A 90 -3.66 -11.31 -1.62
N MET A 91 -2.91 -11.99 -2.48
CA MET A 91 -1.79 -11.41 -3.19
C MET A 91 -2.26 -10.81 -4.52
N LYS A 92 -1.75 -9.62 -4.84
CA LYS A 92 -1.87 -9.00 -6.16
C LYS A 92 -0.48 -8.58 -6.62
N LYS A 93 -0.15 -8.91 -7.86
CA LYS A 93 1.09 -8.54 -8.52
C LYS A 93 0.77 -7.68 -9.74
N PHE A 94 1.48 -6.58 -9.90
CA PHE A 94 1.32 -5.65 -11.02
C PHE A 94 2.67 -5.25 -11.59
N GLU A 95 2.79 -5.28 -12.91
CA GLU A 95 4.02 -4.97 -13.64
C GLU A 95 3.74 -4.04 -14.82
N ARG A 96 4.64 -3.07 -15.04
CA ARG A 96 4.63 -2.21 -16.22
C ARG A 96 6.06 -1.87 -16.67
N PRO A 97 6.30 -1.65 -17.97
CA PRO A 97 7.57 -1.13 -18.46
C PRO A 97 7.91 0.23 -17.85
N TYR A 98 9.21 0.55 -17.72
CA TYR A 98 9.66 1.85 -17.18
C TYR A 98 9.13 3.07 -17.91
N GLU A 99 8.79 2.93 -19.19
CA GLU A 99 8.27 3.98 -20.06
C GLU A 99 7.00 4.66 -19.51
N VAL A 100 6.22 3.98 -18.68
CA VAL A 100 5.01 4.57 -18.06
C VAL A 100 5.35 5.62 -17.00
N GLY A 101 6.56 5.58 -16.44
CA GLY A 101 6.97 6.41 -15.31
C GLY A 101 6.43 5.93 -13.96
N LYS A 102 7.20 6.15 -12.89
CA LYS A 102 6.93 5.63 -11.55
C LYS A 102 5.59 6.10 -10.97
N ASP A 103 5.25 7.38 -11.13
CA ASP A 103 3.99 7.93 -10.59
C ASP A 103 2.75 7.35 -11.27
N ALA A 104 2.76 7.23 -12.60
CA ALA A 104 1.65 6.64 -13.34
C ALA A 104 1.51 5.15 -13.00
N PHE A 105 2.64 4.44 -12.89
CA PHE A 105 2.68 3.05 -12.44
C PHE A 105 1.98 2.86 -11.09
N MET A 106 2.32 3.66 -10.07
CA MET A 106 1.73 3.54 -8.73
C MET A 106 0.21 3.78 -8.75
N LYS A 107 -0.24 4.77 -9.54
CA LYS A 107 -1.66 5.08 -9.70
C LYS A 107 -2.43 3.95 -10.40
N GLU A 108 -1.88 3.42 -11.49
CA GLU A 108 -2.47 2.27 -12.20
C GLU A 108 -2.54 1.04 -11.32
N ALA A 109 -1.47 0.74 -10.58
CA ALA A 109 -1.41 -0.39 -9.67
C ALA A 109 -2.51 -0.29 -8.59
N ALA A 110 -2.62 0.84 -7.91
CA ALA A 110 -3.65 1.06 -6.89
C ALA A 110 -5.07 0.95 -7.47
N GLN A 111 -5.30 1.51 -8.67
CA GLN A 111 -6.59 1.40 -9.35
C GLN A 111 -6.94 -0.05 -9.70
N GLU A 112 -5.99 -0.82 -10.21
CA GLU A 112 -6.24 -2.19 -10.63
C GLU A 112 -6.40 -3.13 -9.43
N MET A 113 -5.53 -3.01 -8.43
CA MET A 113 -5.57 -3.87 -7.24
C MET A 113 -6.83 -3.67 -6.42
N SER A 114 -7.41 -2.46 -6.41
CA SER A 114 -8.62 -2.16 -5.64
C SER A 114 -9.88 -2.90 -6.12
N LYS A 115 -9.92 -3.36 -7.38
CA LYS A 115 -11.13 -3.89 -8.02
C LYS A 115 -11.62 -5.23 -7.46
N GLU A 116 -10.81 -5.92 -6.64
CA GLU A 116 -11.09 -7.30 -6.21
C GLU A 116 -10.68 -7.61 -4.76
N LEU A 117 -10.79 -6.63 -3.85
CA LEU A 117 -10.29 -6.78 -2.47
C LEU A 117 -11.31 -7.30 -1.46
N GLY A 118 -12.57 -7.52 -1.85
CA GLY A 118 -13.52 -8.33 -1.06
C GLY A 118 -13.74 -7.90 0.40
N GLY A 119 -13.54 -6.62 0.74
CA GLY A 119 -13.71 -6.08 2.10
C GLY A 119 -12.42 -6.01 2.93
N LYS A 120 -11.28 -6.40 2.36
CA LYS A 120 -9.95 -6.19 2.95
C LYS A 120 -9.69 -4.70 3.12
N SER A 121 -9.08 -4.32 4.23
CA SER A 121 -8.83 -2.92 4.61
C SER A 121 -7.40 -2.67 5.06
N LYS A 122 -6.59 -3.73 5.14
CA LYS A 122 -5.16 -3.64 5.41
C LYS A 122 -4.39 -4.10 4.20
N PHE A 123 -3.25 -3.46 3.96
CA PHE A 123 -2.35 -3.87 2.90
C PHE A 123 -0.89 -3.59 3.24
N GLY A 124 0.00 -4.37 2.66
CA GLY A 124 1.43 -4.10 2.65
C GLY A 124 1.98 -4.50 1.29
N CYS A 125 2.99 -3.80 0.81
CA CYS A 125 3.51 -4.01 -0.53
C CYS A 125 5.02 -4.17 -0.52
N MET A 126 5.56 -4.69 -1.61
CA MET A 126 6.96 -4.56 -1.97
C MET A 126 7.06 -3.93 -3.36
N TYR A 127 8.13 -3.18 -3.60
CA TYR A 127 8.39 -2.52 -4.87
C TYR A 127 9.76 -2.91 -5.39
N SER A 128 9.84 -3.24 -6.67
CA SER A 128 11.10 -3.56 -7.36
C SER A 128 11.20 -2.85 -8.70
N GLU A 129 12.43 -2.45 -9.02
CA GLU A 129 12.88 -2.02 -10.34
C GLU A 129 13.62 -3.22 -10.97
N LEU A 130 12.94 -3.94 -11.87
CA LEU A 130 13.50 -5.09 -12.58
C LEU A 130 14.35 -4.59 -13.75
N GLU A 131 15.61 -4.24 -13.47
CA GLU A 131 16.53 -3.62 -14.43
C GLU A 131 16.70 -4.41 -15.73
N ASP A 132 16.88 -5.73 -15.64
CA ASP A 132 17.10 -6.59 -16.81
C ASP A 132 15.88 -6.61 -17.75
N ASP A 133 14.68 -6.53 -17.18
CA ASP A 133 13.41 -6.52 -17.91
C ASP A 133 12.88 -5.11 -18.20
N LYS A 134 13.53 -4.06 -17.66
CA LYS A 134 13.10 -2.66 -17.68
C LYS A 134 11.65 -2.47 -17.23
N LYS A 135 11.28 -3.09 -16.11
CA LYS A 135 9.91 -3.06 -15.57
C LYS A 135 9.87 -2.63 -14.12
N TYR A 136 8.85 -1.85 -13.78
CA TYR A 136 8.42 -1.71 -12.40
C TYR A 136 7.58 -2.92 -12.00
N GLN A 137 7.80 -3.42 -10.79
CA GLN A 137 6.99 -4.46 -10.15
C GLN A 137 6.49 -3.97 -8.80
N LEU A 138 5.21 -4.23 -8.52
CA LEU A 138 4.60 -4.03 -7.22
C LEU A 138 3.85 -5.31 -6.84
N ILE A 139 4.21 -5.91 -5.72
CA ILE A 139 3.46 -7.01 -5.11
C ILE A 139 2.82 -6.47 -3.84
N CYS A 140 1.51 -6.62 -3.70
CA CYS A 140 0.79 -6.23 -2.49
C CYS A 140 0.00 -7.40 -1.93
N LEU A 141 0.04 -7.53 -0.60
CA LEU A 141 -0.79 -8.44 0.17
C LEU A 141 -1.90 -7.66 0.86
N PHE A 142 -3.11 -8.18 0.81
CA PHE A 142 -4.30 -7.54 1.38
C PHE A 142 -5.00 -8.45 2.38
N ALA A 143 -5.43 -7.89 3.53
CA ALA A 143 -6.15 -8.61 4.60
C ALA A 143 -7.39 -7.85 5.09
#